data_AF-A0A959T9C8-F1
#
_entry.id   AF-A0A959T9C8-F1
#
_cell.length_a   1.000
_cell.length_b   1.000
_cell.length_c   1.000
_cell.angle_alpha   90.00
_cell.angle_beta   90.00
_cell.angle_gamma   90.00
#
_symmetry.space_group_name_H-M   'P 1'
#
loop_
_entity.id
_entity.type
_entity.pdbx_description
1 polymer ?
#
loop_
_entity_poly.entity_id
_entity_poly.type
_entity_poly.pdbx_seq_one_letter_code
_entity_poly.pdbx_strand_id
1 'polypeptide(L)'
;FSPGYTVGHLEQEPVLDESKTVIEIVREGVQPIMDLLKEYEQVNEKFADPEVLEDPDKMQKLIDRQGVLQDKIEAADAWNIDQKLEVA
;
A
#
# COMPACT_ATOMS: atom_id res chain seq x y z
N PHE A 1 -1.74 41.82 -34.40
CA PHE A 1 -1.95 40.36 -34.44
C PHE A 1 -0.87 39.76 -35.32
N SER A 2 0.12 39.08 -34.73
CA SER A 2 1.21 38.42 -35.48
C SER A 2 0.90 36.92 -35.65
N PRO A 3 1.17 36.33 -36.83
CA PRO A 3 0.85 34.94 -37.13
C PRO A 3 1.93 34.01 -36.57
N GLY A 4 1.55 32.98 -35.80
CA GLY A 4 2.51 31.93 -35.42
C GLY A 4 2.36 31.27 -34.05
N TYR A 5 1.32 31.55 -33.25
CA TYR A 5 1.13 30.85 -31.98
C TYR A 5 -0.09 29.92 -32.05
N THR A 6 0.17 28.61 -32.06
CA THR A 6 -0.85 27.59 -31.79
C THR A 6 -1.04 27.51 -30.27
N VAL A 7 -2.21 27.94 -29.79
CA VAL A 7 -2.60 27.75 -28.39
C VAL A 7 -3.03 26.29 -28.23
N GLY A 8 -2.10 25.44 -27.79
CA GLY A 8 -2.43 24.07 -27.39
C GLY A 8 -3.11 24.12 -26.03
N HIS A 9 -4.38 23.75 -25.98
CA HIS A 9 -5.08 23.52 -24.72
C HIS A 9 -4.48 22.26 -24.10
N LEU A 10 -3.68 22.42 -23.06
CA LEU A 10 -3.17 21.30 -22.28
C LEU A 10 -4.30 20.92 -21.31
N GLU A 11 -5.00 19.83 -21.58
CA GLU A 11 -5.98 19.27 -20.63
C GLU A 11 -5.24 18.91 -19.34
N GLN A 12 -5.46 19.69 -18.28
CA GLN A 12 -4.78 19.52 -16.98
C GLN A 12 -5.58 18.63 -16.02
N GLU A 13 -6.70 18.06 -16.46
CA GLU A 13 -7.54 17.24 -15.61
C GLU A 13 -7.32 15.75 -15.92
N PRO A 14 -6.88 14.94 -14.94
CA PRO A 14 -6.84 13.50 -15.12
C PRO A 14 -8.26 13.00 -15.42
N VAL A 15 -8.39 12.21 -16.48
CA VAL A 15 -9.67 11.59 -16.88
C VAL A 15 -10.10 10.66 -15.74
N LEU A 16 -11.02 11.14 -14.91
CA LEU A 16 -11.66 10.38 -13.85
C LEU A 16 -12.74 9.49 -14.47
N ASP A 17 -12.61 8.18 -14.28
CA ASP A 17 -13.62 7.21 -14.67
C ASP A 17 -14.87 7.42 -13.80
N GLU A 18 -15.92 8.02 -14.37
CA GLU A 18 -17.18 8.37 -13.69
C GLU A 18 -17.93 7.14 -13.15
N SER A 19 -17.53 5.92 -13.52
CA SER A 19 -18.12 4.69 -13.00
C SER A 19 -17.57 4.27 -11.64
N LYS A 20 -16.41 4.81 -11.23
CA LYS A 20 -15.77 4.47 -9.96
C LYS A 20 -15.95 5.59 -8.97
N THR A 21 -16.50 5.25 -7.81
CA THR A 21 -16.54 6.21 -6.70
C THR A 21 -15.12 6.55 -6.25
N VAL A 22 -14.90 7.75 -5.71
CA VAL A 22 -13.62 8.14 -5.09
C VAL A 22 -13.15 7.07 -4.09
N ILE A 23 -14.10 6.42 -3.41
CA ILE A 23 -13.88 5.29 -2.51
C ILE A 23 -13.30 4.05 -3.19
N GLU A 24 -13.66 3.73 -4.43
CA GLU A 24 -13.13 2.57 -5.16
C GLU A 24 -11.70 2.81 -5.65
N ILE A 25 -11.40 4.01 -6.13
CA ILE A 25 -10.02 4.37 -6.52
C ILE A 25 -9.12 4.45 -5.28
N VAL A 26 -9.61 5.02 -4.18
CA VAL A 26 -8.90 5.01 -2.90
C VAL A 26 -8.74 3.58 -2.40
N ARG A 27 -9.76 2.71 -2.51
CA ARG A 27 -9.66 1.28 -2.15
C ARG A 27 -8.62 0.53 -2.97
N GLU A 28 -8.58 0.73 -4.29
CA GLU A 28 -7.54 0.15 -5.16
C GLU A 28 -6.13 0.68 -4.78
N GLY A 29 -6.03 1.95 -4.38
CA GLY A 29 -4.78 2.57 -3.90
C GLY A 29 -4.33 2.10 -2.51
N VAL A 30 -5.26 1.78 -1.61
CA VAL A 30 -4.97 1.28 -0.26
C VAL A 30 -4.95 -0.25 -0.16
N GLN A 31 -5.43 -0.97 -1.16
CA GLN A 31 -5.36 -2.43 -1.25
C GLN A 31 -3.94 -2.98 -1.05
N PRO A 32 -2.90 -2.49 -1.76
CA PRO A 32 -1.54 -2.98 -1.57
C PRO A 32 -1.02 -2.69 -0.15
N ILE A 33 -1.55 -1.66 0.51
CA ILE A 33 -1.18 -1.31 1.89
C ILE A 33 -1.84 -2.25 2.89
N MET A 34 -3.13 -2.52 2.71
CA MET A 34 -3.87 -3.50 3.51
C MET A 34 -3.30 -4.93 3.35
N ASP A 35 -2.86 -5.28 2.14
CA ASP A 35 -2.20 -6.56 1.87
C ASP A 35 -0.86 -6.69 2.62
N LEU A 36 -0.09 -5.60 2.73
CA LEU A 36 1.15 -5.59 3.52
C LEU A 36 0.88 -5.80 5.02
N LEU A 37 -0.13 -5.14 5.57
CA LEU A 37 -0.54 -5.31 6.97
C LEU A 37 -1.00 -6.75 7.23
N LYS A 38 -1.79 -7.32 6.31
CA LYS A 38 -2.25 -8.70 6.38
C LYS A 38 -1.11 -9.70 6.29
N GLU A 39 -0.12 -9.46 5.43
CA GLU A 39 1.07 -10.31 5.34
C GLU A 39 1.89 -10.24 6.64
N TYR A 40 2.00 -9.06 7.25
CA TYR A 40 2.68 -8.88 8.53
C TYR A 40 1.97 -9.63 9.67
N GLU A 41 0.64 -9.62 9.72
CA GLU A 41 -0.12 -10.46 10.66
C GLU A 41 0.11 -11.96 10.42
N GLN A 42 0.09 -12.42 9.17
CA GLN A 42 0.36 -13.82 8.85
C GLN A 42 1.78 -14.26 9.24
N VAL A 43 2.77 -13.38 9.09
CA VAL A 43 4.14 -13.65 9.54
C VAL A 43 4.18 -13.75 11.06
N ASN A 44 3.49 -12.86 11.79
CA ASN A 44 3.37 -12.95 13.25
C ASN A 44 2.65 -14.22 13.72
N GLU A 45 1.60 -14.65 13.03
CA GLU A 45 0.91 -15.91 13.37
C GLU A 45 1.84 -17.11 13.24
N LYS A 46 2.68 -17.13 12.18
CA LYS A 46 3.70 -18.17 11.98
C LYS A 46 4.78 -18.17 13.05
N PHE A 47 5.04 -17.04 13.71
CA PHE A 47 5.95 -17.01 14.87
C PHE A 47 5.39 -17.75 16.08
N ALA A 48 4.08 -17.95 16.17
CA ALA A 48 3.44 -18.73 17.22
C ALA A 48 3.38 -20.24 16.90
N ASP A 49 3.79 -20.65 15.69
CA ASP A 49 3.80 -22.04 15.27
C ASP A 49 4.96 -22.80 15.94
N PRO A 50 4.71 -23.90 16.68
CA PRO A 50 5.76 -24.71 17.28
C PRO A 50 6.79 -25.20 16.25
N GLU A 51 6.41 -25.46 15.00
CA GLU A 51 7.36 -25.89 13.95
C GLU A 51 8.37 -24.81 13.55
N VAL A 52 8.08 -23.54 13.85
CA VAL A 52 8.96 -22.39 13.65
C VAL A 52 9.80 -22.14 14.89
N LEU A 53 9.21 -22.32 16.08
CA LEU A 53 9.92 -22.20 17.36
C LEU A 53 10.99 -23.29 17.53
N GLU A 54 10.74 -24.48 17.02
CA GLU A 54 11.66 -25.62 17.05
C GLU A 54 12.72 -25.58 15.93
N ASP A 55 12.55 -24.72 14.92
CA ASP A 55 13.45 -24.60 13.77
C ASP A 55 14.06 -23.18 13.67
N PRO A 56 15.32 -22.99 14.11
CA PRO A 56 15.98 -21.69 14.11
C PRO A 56 16.17 -21.10 12.70
N ASP A 57 16.27 -21.91 11.66
CA ASP A 57 16.37 -21.41 10.28
C ASP A 57 15.03 -20.84 9.78
N LYS A 58 13.90 -21.44 10.17
CA LYS A 58 12.56 -20.88 9.88
C LYS A 58 12.31 -19.61 10.68
N MET A 59 12.71 -19.58 11.95
CA MET A 59 12.59 -18.38 12.78
C MET A 59 13.36 -17.21 12.17
N GLN A 60 14.61 -17.41 11.77
CA GLN A 60 15.41 -16.35 11.14
C GLN A 60 14.77 -15.85 9.84
N LYS A 61 14.26 -16.74 8.98
CA LYS A 61 13.56 -16.35 7.75
C LYS A 61 12.31 -15.50 8.01
N LEU A 62 11.56 -15.80 9.07
CA LEU A 62 10.41 -14.99 9.45
C LEU A 62 10.83 -13.64 10.00
N ILE A 63 11.91 -13.56 10.78
CA ILE A 63 12.45 -12.29 11.29
C ILE A 63 12.87 -11.40 10.12
N ASP A 64 13.61 -11.95 9.16
CA ASP A 64 14.03 -11.22 7.95
C ASP A 64 12.80 -10.75 7.15
N ARG A 65 11.79 -11.62 6.99
CA ARG A 65 10.55 -11.24 6.29
C ARG A 65 9.77 -10.17 7.03
N GLN A 66 9.69 -10.26 8.36
CA GLN A 66 9.01 -9.30 9.20
C GLN A 66 9.67 -7.91 9.12
N GLY A 67 11.01 -7.84 9.10
CA GLY A 67 11.75 -6.60 8.90
C GLY A 67 11.46 -5.95 7.55
N VAL A 68 11.51 -6.72 6.45
CA VAL A 68 11.17 -6.21 5.11
C VAL A 68 9.72 -5.72 5.03
N LEU A 69 8.79 -6.39 5.73
CA LEU A 69 7.40 -5.94 5.80
C LEU A 69 7.25 -4.67 6.62
N GLN A 70 7.94 -4.55 7.75
CA GLN A 70 7.97 -3.32 8.56
C GLN A 70 8.45 -2.12 7.74
N ASP A 71 9.57 -2.26 7.04
CA ASP A 71 10.11 -1.19 6.19
C ASP A 71 9.10 -0.73 5.13
N LYS A 72 8.37 -1.69 4.53
CA LYS A 72 7.32 -1.40 3.54
C LYS A 72 6.10 -0.73 4.14
N ILE A 73 5.68 -1.17 5.32
CA ILE A 73 4.54 -0.62 6.05
C ILE A 73 4.85 0.83 6.49
N GLU A 74 6.07 1.09 6.96
CA GLU A 74 6.54 2.46 7.27
C GLU A 74 6.64 3.31 6.00
N ALA A 75 7.24 2.79 4.93
CA ALA A 75 7.37 3.51 3.66
C ALA A 75 6.01 3.87 3.03
N ALA A 76 5.00 3.03 3.26
CA ALA A 76 3.64 3.26 2.79
C ALA A 76 2.78 4.09 3.77
N ASP A 77 3.33 4.48 4.94
CA ASP A 77 2.61 5.13 6.03
C ASP A 77 1.31 4.37 6.39
N ALA A 78 1.41 3.05 6.32
CA ALA A 78 0.30 2.11 6.38
C ALA A 78 -0.36 2.06 7.76
N TRP A 79 0.43 2.29 8.81
CA TRP A 79 -0.08 2.38 10.19
C TRP A 79 -1.10 3.51 10.38
N ASN A 80 -1.02 4.54 9.54
CA ASN A 80 -1.92 5.70 9.58
C ASN A 80 -3.00 5.64 8.49
N ILE A 81 -3.15 4.51 7.79
CA ILE A 81 -4.09 4.41 6.67
C ILE A 81 -5.54 4.59 7.13
N ASP A 82 -5.91 4.01 8.28
CA ASP A 82 -7.26 4.13 8.84
C ASP A 82 -7.60 5.60 9.18
N GLN A 83 -6.64 6.34 9.75
CA GLN A 83 -6.79 7.77 10.01
C GLN A 83 -6.96 8.59 8.72
N LYS A 84 -6.24 8.24 7.65
CA LYS A 84 -6.39 8.90 6.34
C LYS A 84 -7.73 8.59 5.68
N LEU A 85 -8.26 7.39 5.88
CA LEU A 85 -9.55 6.95 5.37
C LEU A 85 -10.74 7.58 6.11
N GLU A 86 -10.62 7.86 7.42
CA GLU A 86 -11.69 8.53 8.18
C GLU A 86 -11.79 10.03 7.96
N VAL A 87 -10.69 10.68 7.55
CA VAL A 87 -10.63 12.14 7.36
C VAL A 87 -10.99 12.58 5.92
N ALA A 88 -10.96 11.66 4.96
CA ALA A 88 -11.27 11.90 3.54
C ALA A 88 -12.77 11.75 3.22
#